data_AF-A0A5E4KRM1-F1
#
_entry.id   AF-A0A5E4KRM1-F1
#
_cell.length_a   1.000
_cell.length_b   1.000
_cell.length_c   1.000
_cell.angle_alpha   90.00
_cell.angle_beta   90.00
_cell.angle_gamma   90.00
#
_symmetry.space_group_name_H-M   'P 1'
#
loop_
_entity.id
_entity.type
_entity.pdbx_description
1 polymer ?
#
loop_
_entity_poly.entity_id
_entity_poly.type
_entity_poly.pdbx_seq_one_letter_code
_entity_poly.pdbx_strand_id
1 'polypeptide(L)'
;MKDSCCEIDDNACCDSKVSEDTAICKECGSKWKPVNRITLKSLVKEPTLEAIGNPDGFYFCETPDCGVVYFNNEQQVYLHKDDVKARVGIKETENPVPVCYCFGWTQEKIFEQIKQSGFSTAVREIGAKVKAGECTCDIKNPSGRCCIGNVNKVVKRGKELYRVS
;
A
#
# COMPACT_ATOMS: atom_id res chain seq x y z
N MET A 1 18.74 47.95 -5.05
CA MET A 1 19.60 46.81 -5.44
C MET A 1 20.40 46.41 -4.22
N LYS A 2 20.52 45.10 -3.98
CA LYS A 2 20.82 44.42 -2.71
C LYS A 2 19.53 44.14 -1.90
N ASP A 3 18.84 43.05 -2.20
CA ASP A 3 19.15 41.64 -1.84
C ASP A 3 19.05 41.46 -0.32
N SER A 4 18.39 40.45 0.25
CA SER A 4 17.64 39.32 -0.26
C SER A 4 16.94 38.69 0.96
N CYS A 5 15.79 38.10 0.69
CA CYS A 5 14.95 37.19 1.46
C CYS A 5 15.50 36.53 2.74
N CYS A 6 14.60 36.54 3.73
CA CYS A 6 14.58 35.77 4.96
C CYS A 6 14.91 34.28 4.77
N GLU A 7 15.75 33.76 5.65
CA GLU A 7 15.97 32.33 5.86
C GLU A 7 14.74 31.74 6.57
N ILE A 8 14.06 30.79 5.93
CA ILE A 8 13.03 29.96 6.55
C ILE A 8 13.73 28.70 7.03
N ASP A 9 13.68 28.47 8.34
CA ASP A 9 14.12 27.25 9.02
C ASP A 9 13.21 26.08 8.59
N ASP A 10 13.69 25.26 7.65
CA ASP A 10 13.05 24.02 7.18
C ASP A 10 13.28 22.87 8.18
N ASN A 11 12.83 23.03 9.43
CA ASN A 11 12.87 21.94 10.40
C ASN A 11 11.55 21.76 11.15
N ALA A 12 10.54 21.30 10.43
CA ALA A 12 9.33 20.72 11.01
C ALA A 12 8.68 19.69 10.06
N CYS A 13 9.37 18.59 9.78
CA CYS A 13 8.77 17.41 9.15
C CYS A 13 9.28 16.13 9.82
N CYS A 14 8.55 15.70 10.87
CA CYS A 14 8.44 14.32 11.36
C CYS A 14 9.65 13.39 11.18
N ASP A 15 10.72 13.64 11.94
CA ASP A 15 11.81 12.67 12.10
C ASP A 15 11.38 11.57 13.10
N SER A 16 10.56 10.63 12.63
CA SER A 16 10.38 9.34 13.31
C SER A 16 11.31 8.35 12.65
N LYS A 17 12.43 8.04 13.32
CA LYS A 17 13.35 6.97 12.93
C LYS A 17 12.56 5.65 12.80
N VAL A 18 12.16 5.32 11.57
CA VAL A 18 11.59 4.01 11.27
C VAL A 18 12.75 3.03 11.32
N SER A 19 12.77 2.18 12.34
CA SER A 19 13.80 1.13 12.44
C SER A 19 13.77 0.26 11.18
N GLU A 20 14.95 -0.20 10.75
CA GLU A 20 15.16 -1.12 9.62
C GLU A 20 14.66 -2.55 9.92
N ASP A 21 13.71 -2.70 10.84
CA ASP A 21 13.25 -3.99 11.35
C ASP A 21 12.28 -4.61 10.35
N THR A 22 12.84 -5.42 9.48
CA THR A 22 12.13 -6.32 8.58
C THR A 22 12.08 -7.73 9.16
N ALA A 23 11.03 -8.49 8.85
CA ALA A 23 10.93 -9.90 9.22
C ALA A 23 10.67 -10.79 8.00
N ILE A 24 11.05 -12.06 8.10
CA ILE A 24 10.77 -13.08 7.09
C ILE A 24 9.40 -13.67 7.34
N CYS A 25 8.56 -13.71 6.31
CA CYS A 25 7.32 -14.48 6.34
C CYS A 25 7.69 -15.97 6.25
N LYS A 26 7.41 -16.75 7.30
CA LYS A 26 7.78 -18.18 7.33
C LYS A 26 7.04 -19.05 6.31
N GLU A 27 5.94 -18.55 5.74
CA GLU A 27 5.18 -19.23 4.70
C GLU A 27 5.87 -19.17 3.32
N CYS A 28 6.39 -18.00 2.93
CA CYS A 28 6.97 -17.81 1.59
C CYS A 28 8.48 -17.58 1.58
N GLY A 29 9.11 -17.40 2.74
CA GLY A 29 10.55 -17.13 2.87
C GLY A 29 10.97 -15.70 2.51
N SER A 30 10.07 -14.85 2.03
CA SER A 30 10.37 -13.46 1.66
C SER A 30 10.43 -12.52 2.87
N LYS A 31 11.31 -11.53 2.78
CA LYS A 31 11.59 -10.50 3.79
C LYS A 31 10.70 -9.27 3.58
N TRP A 32 10.00 -8.83 4.62
CA TRP A 32 8.99 -7.77 4.52
C TRP A 32 9.08 -6.72 5.63
N LYS A 33 8.45 -5.57 5.37
CA LYS A 33 8.43 -4.40 6.26
C LYS A 33 7.28 -4.48 7.28
N PRO A 34 7.44 -3.81 8.44
CA PRO A 34 6.42 -3.79 9.46
C PRO A 34 5.20 -3.00 8.96
N VAL A 35 4.05 -3.25 9.57
CA VAL A 35 2.83 -2.50 9.37
C VAL A 35 2.42 -1.82 10.67
N ASN A 36 1.98 -0.57 10.59
CA ASN A 36 1.60 0.18 11.77
C ASN A 36 0.32 -0.37 12.40
N ARG A 37 0.24 -0.28 13.73
CA ARG A 37 -0.92 -0.67 14.54
C ARG A 37 -2.25 -0.13 14.01
N ILE A 38 -2.27 1.13 13.56
CA ILE A 38 -3.47 1.78 13.02
C ILE A 38 -4.00 1.05 11.78
N THR A 39 -3.12 0.58 10.91
CA THR A 39 -3.50 -0.18 9.70
C THR A 39 -4.11 -1.52 10.08
N LEU A 40 -3.47 -2.25 11.00
CA LEU A 40 -3.97 -3.54 11.44
C LEU A 40 -5.36 -3.40 12.08
N LYS A 41 -5.53 -2.43 13.00
CA LYS A 41 -6.83 -2.13 13.63
C LYS A 41 -7.90 -1.71 12.64
N SER A 42 -7.53 -0.99 11.59
CA SER A 42 -8.48 -0.49 10.60
C SER A 42 -8.96 -1.58 9.66
N LEU A 43 -8.07 -2.52 9.30
CA LEU A 43 -8.30 -3.42 8.17
C LEU A 43 -8.51 -4.88 8.56
N VAL A 44 -8.09 -5.34 9.74
CA VAL A 44 -8.41 -6.69 10.20
C VAL A 44 -9.84 -6.72 10.76
N LYS A 45 -10.55 -7.83 10.52
CA LYS A 45 -11.91 -8.06 11.04
C LYS A 45 -11.89 -8.12 12.57
N GLU A 46 -12.94 -7.60 13.17
CA GLU A 46 -13.07 -7.39 14.62
C GLU A 46 -12.88 -8.68 15.43
N PRO A 47 -13.53 -9.82 15.10
CA PRO A 47 -13.32 -11.06 15.83
C PRO A 47 -11.86 -11.54 15.79
N THR A 48 -11.19 -11.34 14.65
CA THR A 48 -9.77 -11.69 14.50
C THR A 48 -8.89 -10.76 15.33
N LEU A 49 -9.16 -9.45 15.35
CA LEU A 49 -8.42 -8.49 16.19
C LEU A 49 -8.55 -8.78 17.68
N GLU A 50 -9.74 -9.13 18.14
CA GLU A 50 -10.00 -9.51 19.52
C GLU A 50 -9.21 -10.77 19.91
N ALA A 51 -9.20 -11.79 19.03
CA ALA A 51 -8.46 -13.02 19.26
C ALA A 51 -6.93 -12.83 19.32
N ILE A 52 -6.38 -11.87 18.57
CA ILE A 52 -4.94 -11.54 18.60
C ILE A 52 -4.56 -10.89 19.94
N GLY A 53 -5.42 -10.04 20.49
CA GLY A 53 -5.20 -9.29 21.74
C GLY A 53 -4.17 -8.15 21.62
N ASN A 54 -3.00 -8.40 21.01
CA ASN A 54 -1.95 -7.41 20.78
C ASN A 54 -1.70 -7.13 19.28
N PRO A 55 -2.20 -6.01 18.72
CA PRO A 55 -2.05 -5.67 17.30
C PRO A 55 -0.67 -5.06 16.93
N ASP A 56 0.32 -5.09 17.81
CA ASP A 56 1.66 -4.57 17.55
C ASP A 56 2.61 -5.63 16.97
N GLY A 57 3.67 -5.20 16.26
CA GLY A 57 4.71 -6.10 15.75
C GLY A 57 4.33 -6.92 14.51
N PHE A 58 3.29 -6.52 13.78
CA PHE A 58 2.90 -7.19 12.54
C PHE A 58 3.68 -6.67 11.32
N TYR A 59 3.76 -7.53 10.29
CA TYR A 59 4.40 -7.27 9.00
C TYR A 59 3.43 -7.56 7.87
N PHE A 60 3.56 -6.85 6.74
CA PHE A 60 2.73 -7.08 5.56
C PHE A 60 3.47 -7.90 4.49
N CYS A 61 2.97 -9.10 4.17
CA CYS A 61 3.58 -9.95 3.15
C CYS A 61 3.19 -9.46 1.75
N GLU A 62 4.16 -8.96 0.97
CA GLU A 62 3.91 -8.49 -0.41
C GLU A 62 4.14 -9.57 -1.48
N THR A 63 4.40 -10.83 -1.11
CA THR A 63 4.52 -11.92 -2.10
C THR A 63 3.14 -12.21 -2.72
N PRO A 64 2.93 -12.08 -4.04
CA PRO A 64 1.60 -12.24 -4.64
C PRO A 64 0.93 -13.59 -4.37
N ASP A 65 1.69 -14.68 -4.53
CA ASP A 65 1.17 -16.06 -4.42
C ASP A 65 1.20 -16.62 -2.99
N CYS A 66 1.53 -15.79 -1.99
CA CYS A 66 1.50 -16.17 -0.59
C CYS A 66 0.16 -15.78 0.03
N GLY A 67 -0.60 -16.75 0.55
CA GLY A 67 -1.92 -16.52 1.15
C GLY A 67 -1.91 -15.63 2.39
N VAL A 68 -0.76 -15.51 3.06
CA VAL A 68 -0.56 -14.62 4.21
C VAL A 68 -0.60 -13.16 3.77
N VAL A 69 -1.42 -12.37 4.45
CA VAL A 69 -1.50 -10.90 4.33
C VAL A 69 -0.67 -10.25 5.43
N TYR A 70 -0.95 -10.56 6.69
CA TYR A 70 -0.22 -10.05 7.84
C TYR A 70 0.39 -11.20 8.63
N PHE A 71 1.58 -11.00 9.20
CA PHE A 71 2.18 -11.99 10.08
C PHE A 71 2.88 -11.35 11.28
N ASN A 72 2.92 -12.08 12.38
CA ASN A 72 3.73 -11.79 13.55
C ASN A 72 4.41 -13.10 13.99
N ASN A 73 5.72 -13.15 13.82
CA ASN A 73 6.52 -14.34 14.13
C ASN A 73 6.71 -14.59 15.63
N GLU A 74 6.59 -13.58 16.48
CA GLU A 74 6.72 -13.72 17.93
C GLU A 74 5.42 -14.27 18.52
N GLN A 75 4.29 -13.71 18.10
CA GLN A 75 2.96 -14.15 18.50
C GLN A 75 2.48 -15.42 17.78
N GLN A 76 3.22 -15.92 16.77
CA GLN A 76 2.83 -17.03 15.89
C GLN A 76 1.49 -16.81 15.18
N VAL A 77 1.19 -15.56 14.80
CA VAL A 77 -0.07 -15.21 14.11
C VAL A 77 0.17 -14.98 12.62
N TYR A 78 -0.67 -15.59 11.78
CA TYR A 78 -0.67 -15.44 10.33
C TYR A 78 -2.09 -15.20 9.85
N LEU A 79 -2.34 -13.99 9.34
CA LEU A 79 -3.66 -13.57 8.87
C LEU A 79 -3.72 -13.67 7.36
N HIS A 80 -4.84 -14.18 6.85
CA HIS A 80 -5.08 -14.43 5.44
C HIS A 80 -6.10 -13.44 4.88
N LYS A 81 -6.43 -13.56 3.59
CA LYS A 81 -7.40 -12.66 2.93
C LYS A 81 -8.75 -12.61 3.66
N ASP A 82 -9.20 -13.74 4.20
CA ASP A 82 -10.48 -13.84 4.90
C ASP A 82 -10.47 -13.19 6.29
N ASP A 83 -9.31 -12.81 6.83
CA ASP A 83 -9.19 -12.08 8.09
C ASP A 83 -9.25 -10.55 7.89
N VAL A 84 -9.22 -10.09 6.63
CA VAL A 84 -9.08 -8.68 6.28
C VAL A 84 -10.37 -8.16 5.64
N LYS A 85 -10.77 -6.94 6.02
CA LYS A 85 -11.97 -6.25 5.53
C LYS A 85 -11.85 -5.85 4.06
N ALA A 86 -10.65 -5.45 3.64
CA ALA A 86 -10.37 -5.02 2.28
C ALA A 86 -9.89 -6.18 1.40
N ARG A 87 -10.34 -6.20 0.14
CA ARG A 87 -9.77 -7.06 -0.91
C ARG A 87 -8.32 -6.67 -1.17
N VAL A 88 -7.36 -7.56 -0.93
CA VAL A 88 -5.93 -7.23 -0.92
C VAL A 88 -5.35 -7.39 -2.31
N GLY A 89 -5.31 -6.32 -3.10
CA GLY A 89 -4.99 -6.35 -4.53
C GLY A 89 -3.69 -7.07 -4.94
N ILE A 90 -2.62 -7.03 -4.15
CA ILE A 90 -1.39 -7.79 -4.47
C ILE A 90 -1.58 -9.31 -4.41
N LYS A 91 -2.65 -9.77 -3.74
CA LYS A 91 -3.06 -11.17 -3.56
C LYS A 91 -4.22 -11.56 -4.48
N GLU A 92 -4.53 -10.74 -5.49
CA GLU A 92 -5.64 -10.98 -6.41
C GLU A 92 -5.11 -11.20 -7.84
N THR A 93 -5.66 -12.22 -8.50
CA THR A 93 -5.50 -12.47 -9.93
C THR A 93 -6.74 -12.07 -10.73
N GLU A 94 -7.89 -11.97 -10.06
CA GLU A 94 -9.19 -11.66 -10.66
C GLU A 94 -9.66 -10.24 -10.35
N ASN A 95 -10.34 -9.62 -11.32
CA ASN A 95 -10.92 -8.29 -11.17
C ASN A 95 -12.04 -8.27 -10.11
N PRO A 96 -12.19 -7.18 -9.35
CA PRO A 96 -11.32 -6.00 -9.36
C PRO A 96 -10.00 -6.25 -8.62
N VAL A 97 -8.90 -5.67 -9.11
CA VAL A 97 -7.58 -5.70 -8.43
C VAL A 97 -7.28 -4.30 -7.89
N PRO A 98 -7.52 -4.01 -6.59
CA PRO A 98 -7.32 -2.68 -6.03
C PRO A 98 -5.84 -2.27 -6.01
N VAL A 99 -5.55 -1.03 -6.43
CA VAL A 99 -4.19 -0.47 -6.46
C VAL A 99 -4.11 0.82 -5.62
N CYS A 100 -5.15 1.65 -5.63
CA CYS A 100 -5.32 2.78 -4.71
C CYS A 100 -6.64 2.67 -3.96
N TYR A 101 -6.55 2.35 -2.67
CA TYR A 101 -7.70 2.17 -1.79
C TYR A 101 -8.36 3.51 -1.39
N CYS A 102 -7.60 4.61 -1.37
CA CYS A 102 -8.13 5.92 -1.01
C CYS A 102 -9.13 6.45 -2.04
N PHE A 103 -8.87 6.21 -3.32
CA PHE A 103 -9.59 6.83 -4.44
C PHE A 103 -10.17 5.81 -5.44
N GLY A 104 -10.22 4.53 -5.06
CA GLY A 104 -10.85 3.47 -5.85
C GLY A 104 -10.19 3.20 -7.21
N TRP A 105 -8.86 3.36 -7.32
CA TRP A 105 -8.17 2.94 -8.55
C TRP A 105 -7.86 1.46 -8.51
N THR A 106 -8.16 0.80 -9.62
CA THR A 106 -7.94 -0.62 -9.83
C THR A 106 -7.06 -0.85 -11.05
N GLN A 107 -6.46 -2.05 -11.14
CA GLN A 107 -5.59 -2.41 -12.26
C GLN A 107 -6.35 -2.34 -13.58
N GLU A 108 -7.56 -2.90 -13.62
CA GLU A 108 -8.39 -2.94 -14.82
C GLU A 108 -8.78 -1.55 -15.30
N LYS A 109 -9.09 -0.61 -14.40
CA LYS A 109 -9.36 0.79 -14.76
C LYS A 109 -8.14 1.46 -15.40
N ILE A 110 -6.94 1.19 -14.86
CA ILE A 110 -5.68 1.71 -15.40
C ILE A 110 -5.41 1.10 -16.79
N PHE A 111 -5.58 -0.21 -16.91
CA PHE A 111 -5.33 -0.96 -18.14
C PHE A 111 -6.30 -0.55 -19.25
N GLU A 112 -7.57 -0.34 -18.94
CA GLU A 112 -8.57 0.11 -19.90
C GLU A 112 -8.22 1.48 -20.49
N GLN A 113 -7.81 2.45 -19.65
CA GLN A 113 -7.34 3.75 -20.14
C GLN A 113 -6.14 3.62 -21.09
N ILE A 114 -5.17 2.79 -20.72
CA ILE A 114 -3.97 2.58 -21.55
C ILE A 114 -4.34 1.92 -22.87
N LYS A 115 -5.21 0.92 -22.85
CA LYS A 115 -5.68 0.23 -24.05
C LYS A 115 -6.42 1.17 -25.01
N GLN A 116 -7.22 2.09 -24.49
CA GLN A 116 -8.01 3.03 -25.30
C GLN A 116 -7.22 4.24 -25.80
N SER A 117 -6.27 4.76 -25.00
CA SER A 117 -5.65 6.07 -25.24
C SER A 117 -4.12 6.07 -25.25
N GLY A 118 -3.49 4.94 -24.94
CA GLY A 118 -2.03 4.81 -24.80
C GLY A 118 -1.47 5.35 -23.48
N PHE A 119 -2.29 5.98 -22.62
CA PHE A 119 -1.86 6.51 -21.33
C PHE A 119 -2.90 6.27 -20.23
N SER A 120 -2.51 6.51 -18.97
CA SER A 120 -3.41 6.51 -17.82
C SER A 120 -3.26 7.80 -17.03
N THR A 121 -4.39 8.31 -16.51
CA THR A 121 -4.42 9.49 -15.66
C THR A 121 -4.19 9.19 -14.18
N ALA A 122 -4.14 7.90 -13.79
CA ALA A 122 -4.13 7.46 -12.40
C ALA A 122 -3.03 8.10 -11.55
N VAL A 123 -1.78 8.08 -12.01
CA VAL A 123 -0.64 8.64 -11.27
C VAL A 123 -0.82 10.15 -11.04
N ARG A 124 -1.30 10.88 -12.05
CA ARG A 124 -1.53 12.33 -11.97
C ARG A 124 -2.65 12.65 -10.98
N GLU A 125 -3.80 11.99 -11.12
CA GLU A 125 -4.97 12.25 -10.28
C GLU A 125 -4.75 11.84 -8.82
N ILE A 126 -4.15 10.68 -8.58
CA ILE A 126 -3.78 10.24 -7.22
C ILE A 126 -2.73 11.19 -6.64
N GLY A 127 -1.71 11.55 -7.41
CA GLY A 127 -0.65 12.46 -6.97
C GLY A 127 -1.17 13.83 -6.54
N ALA A 128 -2.15 14.39 -7.27
CA ALA A 128 -2.78 15.65 -6.90
C ALA A 128 -3.50 15.56 -5.55
N LYS A 129 -4.31 14.51 -5.34
CA LYS A 129 -5.04 14.30 -4.08
C LYS A 129 -4.13 13.97 -2.90
N VAL A 130 -3.04 13.24 -3.12
CA VAL A 130 -2.01 13.01 -2.09
C VAL A 130 -1.35 14.33 -1.68
N LYS A 131 -0.99 15.19 -2.64
CA LYS A 131 -0.43 16.52 -2.34
C LYS A 131 -1.40 17.43 -1.60
N ALA A 132 -2.70 17.27 -1.84
CA ALA A 132 -3.75 17.98 -1.12
C ALA A 132 -4.05 17.40 0.28
N GLY A 133 -3.34 16.34 0.72
CA GLY A 133 -3.56 15.73 2.03
C GLY A 133 -4.84 14.89 2.14
N GLU A 134 -5.48 14.54 1.02
CA GLU A 134 -6.78 13.84 1.00
C GLU A 134 -6.68 12.32 1.17
N CYS A 135 -5.47 11.77 1.35
CA CYS A 135 -5.26 10.32 1.42
C CYS A 135 -5.19 9.82 2.87
N THR A 136 -5.74 8.63 3.11
CA THR A 136 -5.68 7.91 4.40
C THR A 136 -5.16 6.49 4.20
N CYS A 137 -3.94 6.39 3.64
CA CYS A 137 -3.35 5.10 3.24
C CYS A 137 -3.09 4.18 4.43
N ASP A 138 -2.76 4.76 5.59
CA ASP A 138 -2.59 4.07 6.87
C ASP A 138 -3.86 3.36 7.34
N ILE A 139 -5.06 3.84 6.94
CA ILE A 139 -6.36 3.26 7.31
C ILE A 139 -6.92 2.38 6.19
N LYS A 140 -6.74 2.78 4.92
CA LYS A 140 -7.40 2.14 3.77
C LYS A 140 -6.54 1.14 3.00
N ASN A 141 -5.22 1.29 3.00
CA ASN A 141 -4.34 0.42 2.22
C ASN A 141 -3.79 -0.71 3.10
N PRO A 142 -3.97 -2.00 2.75
CA PRO A 142 -3.43 -3.12 3.52
C PRO A 142 -1.94 -3.02 3.85
N SER A 143 -1.13 -2.40 2.99
CA SER A 143 0.30 -2.22 3.26
C SER A 143 0.63 -1.09 4.24
N GLY A 144 -0.35 -0.26 4.62
CA GLY A 144 -0.20 0.96 5.42
C GLY A 144 0.59 2.09 4.71
N ARG A 145 0.93 1.92 3.43
CA ARG A 145 1.87 2.78 2.69
C ARG A 145 1.22 3.51 1.54
N CYS A 146 1.85 4.59 1.09
CA CYS A 146 1.40 5.33 -0.10
C CYS A 146 1.36 4.43 -1.34
N CYS A 147 0.22 4.42 -2.03
CA CYS A 147 -0.01 3.56 -3.18
C CYS A 147 0.74 4.00 -4.46
N ILE A 148 1.28 5.22 -4.51
CA ILE A 148 1.77 5.83 -5.76
C ILE A 148 2.87 4.99 -6.44
N GLY A 149 3.76 4.35 -5.67
CA GLY A 149 4.78 3.46 -6.20
C GLY A 149 4.17 2.23 -6.89
N ASN A 150 3.14 1.63 -6.29
CA ASN A 150 2.43 0.48 -6.88
C ASN A 150 1.62 0.89 -8.11
N VAL A 151 0.97 2.05 -8.08
CA VAL A 151 0.25 2.59 -9.25
C VAL A 151 1.21 2.80 -10.42
N ASN A 152 2.40 3.36 -10.20
CA ASN A 152 3.41 3.53 -11.25
C ASN A 152 3.84 2.19 -11.86
N LYS A 153 4.07 1.16 -11.03
CA LYS A 153 4.39 -0.20 -11.51
C LYS A 153 3.27 -0.77 -12.37
N VAL A 154 2.02 -0.61 -11.94
CA VAL A 154 0.85 -1.07 -12.70
C VAL A 154 0.72 -0.32 -14.03
N VAL A 155 0.86 1.01 -14.06
CA VAL A 155 0.86 1.79 -15.31
C VAL A 155 1.96 1.32 -16.26
N LYS A 156 3.18 1.09 -15.76
CA LYS A 156 4.30 0.57 -16.56
C LYS A 156 3.96 -0.79 -17.17
N ARG A 157 3.46 -1.73 -16.37
CA ARG A 157 3.02 -3.05 -16.84
C ARG A 157 1.92 -2.94 -17.90
N GLY A 158 0.93 -2.08 -17.69
CA GLY A 158 -0.15 -1.85 -18.65
C GLY A 158 0.38 -1.33 -19.99
N LYS A 159 1.32 -0.38 -19.97
CA LYS A 159 1.96 0.12 -21.19
C LYS A 159 2.78 -0.97 -21.90
N GLU A 160 3.49 -1.82 -21.16
CA GLU A 160 4.22 -2.94 -21.74
C GLU A 160 3.29 -3.96 -22.41
N LEU A 161 2.13 -4.23 -21.79
CA LEU A 161 1.13 -5.17 -22.30
C LEU A 161 0.37 -4.67 -23.53
N TYR A 162 0.04 -3.37 -23.58
CA TYR A 162 -0.77 -2.76 -24.63
C TYR A 162 0.03 -1.81 -25.53
N ARG A 163 1.35 -2.01 -25.63
CA ARG A 163 2.17 -1.29 -26.60
C ARG A 163 1.63 -1.59 -28.01
N VAL A 164 0.96 -0.59 -28.58
CA VAL A 164 0.69 -0.53 -30.02
C VAL A 164 2.05 -0.34 -30.68
N SER A 165 2.50 -1.36 -31.40
CA SER A 165 3.60 -1.27 -32.37
C SER A 165 3.28 -0.24 -33.43
#